data_AF-A0A133VJ15-F1
#
_entry.id   AF-A0A133VJ15-F1
#
_cell.length_a   1.000
_cell.length_b   1.000
_cell.length_c   1.000
_cell.angle_alpha   90.00
_cell.angle_beta   90.00
_cell.angle_gamma   90.00
#
_symmetry.space_group_name_H-M   'P 1'
#
loop_
_entity.id
_entity.type
_entity.pdbx_description
1 polymer ?
#
loop_
_entity_poly.entity_id
_entity_poly.type
_entity_poly.pdbx_seq_one_letter_code
_entity_poly.pdbx_strand_id
1 'polypeptide(L)'
;KNDVVDRKSIDICHRKEFAFSSISELEKLRNSLKEVTEEPIELLEDFQDEIEKITNEKVNTLIPFSIKPNSLEGFLALFLWFRKPGGGFEFQLYRFLHENYKKIPKGKEIREALLRLEVHGYTEVKETPNEIRKRMENKGIQKCRRFYETGKTNIPGRELFNKLKSKITTGAYLAPLPRKKLVKSLKAPDHLVNKAIRDLTRKGYLSQRNVKDSLGRTVRKIKPKRSPRRITGLEKRVVKEAREFYNVQKNSLDDMQEERP
;
A
#
# COMPACT_ATOMS: atom_id res chain seq x y z
N LYS A 1 -49.19 32.65 76.12
CA LYS A 1 -49.68 33.42 74.96
C LYS A 1 -49.22 32.68 73.71
N ASN A 2 -50.16 31.98 73.09
CA ASN A 2 -50.21 31.34 71.78
C ASN A 2 -48.97 30.59 71.28
N ASP A 3 -49.02 29.28 71.52
CA ASP A 3 -48.60 28.22 70.60
C ASP A 3 -49.25 28.39 69.21
N VAL A 4 -48.46 28.22 68.15
CA VAL A 4 -48.83 27.44 66.96
C VAL A 4 -47.57 26.72 66.49
N VAL A 5 -47.46 25.48 66.94
CA VAL A 5 -46.53 24.45 66.46
C VAL A 5 -47.08 23.90 65.13
N ASP A 6 -46.23 23.15 64.43
CA ASP A 6 -46.56 22.26 63.29
C ASP A 6 -46.20 22.77 61.88
N ARG A 7 -44.90 22.90 61.65
CA ARG A 7 -44.32 22.59 60.34
C ARG A 7 -44.36 21.08 60.13
N LYS A 8 -45.17 20.61 59.18
CA LYS A 8 -45.01 19.28 58.57
C LYS A 8 -44.61 19.46 57.11
N SER A 9 -43.30 19.57 56.87
CA SER A 9 -42.74 19.28 55.55
C SER A 9 -42.85 17.77 55.35
N ILE A 10 -43.79 17.35 54.51
CA ILE A 10 -43.84 15.97 54.04
C ILE A 10 -42.68 15.86 53.04
N ASP A 11 -41.62 15.14 53.43
CA ASP A 11 -40.65 14.60 52.49
C ASP A 11 -41.42 13.73 51.49
N ILE A 12 -41.72 14.28 50.32
CA ILE A 12 -42.24 13.51 49.19
C ILE A 12 -41.08 12.67 48.67
N CYS A 13 -40.83 11.55 49.35
CA CYS A 13 -40.02 10.47 48.83
C CYS A 13 -40.80 9.87 47.66
N HIS A 14 -40.48 10.25 46.43
CA HIS A 14 -40.88 9.45 45.28
C HIS A 14 -40.08 8.13 45.31
N ARG A 15 -40.48 7.19 46.16
CA ARG A 15 -40.18 5.78 45.93
C ARG A 15 -41.03 5.33 44.74
N LYS A 16 -40.61 5.73 43.54
CA LYS A 16 -41.01 5.01 42.33
C LYS A 16 -40.23 3.71 42.36
N GLU A 17 -40.90 2.64 42.77
CA GLU A 17 -40.45 1.30 42.48
C GLU A 17 -40.43 1.15 40.97
N PHE A 18 -39.23 1.15 40.38
CA PHE A 18 -39.06 0.73 39.00
C PHE A 18 -39.23 -0.79 38.99
N ALA A 19 -40.44 -1.23 38.65
CA ALA A 19 -40.63 -2.60 38.20
C ALA A 19 -39.80 -2.74 36.91
N PHE A 20 -38.70 -3.49 36.98
CA PHE A 20 -37.97 -3.91 35.78
C PHE A 20 -38.94 -4.74 34.95
N SER A 21 -39.50 -4.13 33.90
CA SER A 21 -40.11 -4.89 32.83
C SER A 21 -39.07 -5.88 32.30
N SER A 22 -39.55 -7.09 32.03
CA SER A 22 -38.74 -8.28 31.79
C SER A 22 -37.51 -8.01 30.91
N ILE A 23 -36.39 -8.65 31.24
CA ILE A 23 -35.12 -8.62 30.48
C ILE A 23 -35.34 -8.82 28.96
N SER A 24 -36.41 -9.54 28.58
CA SER A 24 -36.80 -9.77 27.18
C SER A 24 -37.21 -8.50 26.41
N GLU A 25 -37.81 -7.49 27.06
CA GLU A 25 -38.22 -6.25 26.39
C GLU A 25 -37.03 -5.31 26.18
N LEU A 26 -36.09 -5.26 27.13
CA LEU A 26 -34.83 -4.54 26.98
C LEU A 26 -33.94 -5.18 25.90
N GLU A 27 -33.94 -6.51 25.77
CA GLU A 27 -33.23 -7.20 24.68
C GLU A 27 -33.89 -6.98 23.32
N LYS A 28 -35.23 -6.99 23.24
CA LYS A 28 -35.97 -6.61 22.02
C LYS A 28 -35.69 -5.17 21.62
N LEU A 29 -35.69 -4.25 22.57
CA LEU A 29 -35.39 -2.84 22.32
C LEU A 29 -33.94 -2.65 21.88
N ARG A 30 -32.99 -3.38 22.50
CA ARG A 30 -31.58 -3.42 22.09
C ARG A 30 -31.38 -4.01 20.69
N ASN A 31 -32.13 -5.04 20.31
CA ASN A 31 -32.05 -5.62 18.96
C ASN A 31 -32.71 -4.71 17.91
N SER A 32 -33.85 -4.10 18.22
CA SER A 32 -34.47 -3.10 17.33
C SER A 32 -33.60 -1.85 17.16
N LEU A 33 -32.88 -1.41 18.20
CA LEU A 33 -31.91 -0.33 18.10
C LEU A 33 -30.67 -0.73 17.30
N LYS A 34 -30.30 -2.01 17.26
CA LYS A 34 -29.22 -2.51 16.40
C LYS A 34 -29.64 -2.53 14.93
N GLU A 35 -30.85 -3.00 14.63
CA GLU A 35 -31.42 -2.98 13.27
C GLU A 35 -31.55 -1.53 12.75
N VAL A 36 -32.03 -0.60 13.59
CA VAL A 36 -32.11 0.84 13.29
C VAL A 36 -30.73 1.51 13.19
N THR A 37 -29.65 0.89 13.65
CA THR A 37 -28.28 1.39 13.41
C THR A 37 -27.63 0.84 12.15
N GLU A 38 -28.12 -0.27 11.59
CA GLU A 38 -27.62 -0.84 10.33
C GLU A 38 -28.19 -0.10 9.12
N GLU A 39 -29.50 0.20 9.11
CA GLU A 39 -30.17 1.00 8.07
C GLU A 39 -29.53 2.38 7.77
N PRO A 40 -29.16 3.23 8.76
CA PRO A 40 -28.50 4.50 8.50
C PRO A 40 -27.07 4.35 8.02
N ILE A 41 -26.38 3.24 8.31
CA ILE A 41 -25.02 2.99 7.79
C ILE A 41 -25.12 2.66 6.30
N GLU A 42 -26.02 1.77 5.91
CA GLU A 42 -26.25 1.42 4.50
C GLU A 42 -26.70 2.64 3.68
N LEU A 43 -27.63 3.45 4.21
CA LEU A 43 -28.04 4.70 3.56
C LEU A 43 -26.86 5.70 3.43
N LEU A 44 -25.99 5.80 4.46
CA LEU A 44 -24.81 6.66 4.39
C LEU A 44 -23.78 6.16 3.38
N GLU A 45 -23.62 4.84 3.22
CA GLU A 45 -22.78 4.24 2.19
C GLU A 45 -23.33 4.52 0.78
N ASP A 46 -24.64 4.37 0.58
CA ASP A 46 -25.31 4.70 -0.69
C ASP A 46 -25.18 6.18 -1.03
N PHE A 47 -25.38 7.08 -0.06
CA PHE A 47 -25.18 8.52 -0.27
C PHE A 47 -23.72 8.88 -0.54
N GLN A 48 -22.75 8.19 0.07
CA GLN A 48 -21.32 8.38 -0.25
C GLN A 48 -21.03 7.99 -1.70
N ASP A 49 -21.55 6.85 -2.15
CA ASP A 49 -21.38 6.38 -3.53
C ASP A 49 -22.03 7.32 -4.55
N GLU A 50 -23.21 7.86 -4.25
CA GLU A 50 -23.86 8.87 -5.08
C GLU A 50 -23.08 10.19 -5.12
N ILE A 51 -22.59 10.67 -3.97
CA ILE A 51 -21.76 11.86 -3.89
C ILE A 51 -20.48 11.67 -4.70
N GLU A 52 -19.81 10.52 -4.58
CA GLU A 52 -18.62 10.18 -5.37
C GLU A 52 -18.90 10.16 -6.87
N LYS A 53 -20.02 9.57 -7.30
CA LYS A 53 -20.41 9.56 -8.73
C LYS A 53 -20.61 10.98 -9.25
N ILE A 54 -21.41 11.79 -8.54
CA ILE A 54 -21.71 13.18 -8.93
C ILE A 54 -20.43 14.03 -8.93
N THR A 55 -19.54 13.85 -7.95
CA THR A 55 -18.26 14.57 -7.93
C THR A 55 -17.36 14.15 -9.08
N ASN A 56 -17.23 12.86 -9.38
CA ASN A 56 -16.43 12.38 -10.51
C ASN A 56 -16.96 12.90 -11.85
N GLU A 57 -18.28 12.92 -12.04
CA GLU A 57 -18.91 13.49 -13.23
C GLU A 57 -18.65 15.00 -13.35
N LYS A 58 -18.80 15.76 -12.25
CA LYS A 58 -18.49 17.19 -12.21
C LYS A 58 -17.01 17.49 -12.44
N VAL A 59 -16.11 16.68 -11.89
CA VAL A 59 -14.66 16.83 -12.10
C VAL A 59 -14.31 16.58 -13.56
N ASN A 60 -14.86 15.54 -14.18
CA ASN A 60 -14.58 15.20 -15.58
C ASN A 60 -15.16 16.23 -16.57
N THR A 61 -16.30 16.84 -16.23
CA THR A 61 -16.89 17.92 -17.04
C THR A 61 -16.14 19.24 -16.90
N LEU A 62 -15.69 19.59 -15.69
CA LEU A 62 -14.96 20.84 -15.43
C LEU A 62 -13.48 20.77 -15.86
N ILE A 63 -12.85 19.61 -15.74
CA ILE A 63 -11.43 19.39 -16.05
C ILE A 63 -11.30 18.08 -16.84
N PRO A 64 -11.50 18.11 -18.18
CA PRO A 64 -11.35 16.92 -18.99
C PRO A 64 -9.90 16.43 -18.98
N PHE A 65 -9.69 15.20 -18.52
CA PHE A 65 -8.36 14.59 -18.44
C PHE A 65 -8.28 13.32 -19.27
N SER A 66 -7.31 13.30 -20.18
CA SER A 66 -6.99 12.14 -21.01
C SER A 66 -5.54 11.71 -20.78
N ILE A 67 -5.34 10.40 -20.66
CA ILE A 67 -4.02 9.83 -20.45
C ILE A 67 -3.21 9.93 -21.75
N LYS A 68 -2.19 10.79 -21.76
CA LYS A 68 -1.27 10.92 -22.88
C LYS A 68 -0.20 9.82 -22.80
N PRO A 69 0.05 9.03 -23.87
CA PRO A 69 1.00 7.92 -23.83
C PRO A 69 2.42 8.31 -23.41
N ASN A 70 2.95 9.44 -23.90
CA ASN A 70 4.32 9.87 -23.61
C ASN A 70 4.44 10.75 -22.34
N SER A 71 3.40 10.83 -21.50
CA SER A 71 3.44 11.59 -20.24
C SER A 71 3.70 10.68 -19.03
N LEU A 72 4.01 11.27 -17.87
CA LEU A 72 4.24 10.50 -16.64
C LEU A 72 3.01 9.66 -16.26
N GLU A 73 1.83 10.25 -16.42
CA GLU A 73 0.54 9.62 -16.19
C GLU A 73 0.35 8.41 -17.11
N GLY A 74 0.72 8.53 -18.39
CA GLY A 74 0.69 7.42 -19.35
C GLY A 74 1.55 6.23 -18.92
N PHE A 75 2.77 6.47 -18.47
CA PHE A 75 3.66 5.42 -17.98
C PHE A 75 3.13 4.79 -16.68
N LEU A 76 2.70 5.60 -15.71
CA LEU A 76 2.17 5.12 -14.43
C LEU A 76 0.90 4.27 -14.62
N ALA A 77 -0.02 4.73 -15.46
CA ALA A 77 -1.23 3.99 -15.82
C ALA A 77 -0.90 2.66 -16.52
N LEU A 78 0.11 2.67 -17.42
CA LEU A 78 0.60 1.45 -18.06
C LEU A 78 1.11 0.43 -17.03
N PHE A 79 1.88 0.90 -16.04
CA PHE A 79 2.42 0.03 -15.00
C PHE A 79 1.32 -0.66 -14.20
N LEU A 80 0.29 0.08 -13.78
CA LEU A 80 -0.83 -0.47 -13.02
C LEU A 80 -1.67 -1.42 -13.88
N TRP A 81 -1.85 -1.09 -15.16
CA TRP A 81 -2.55 -1.97 -16.10
C TRP A 81 -1.86 -3.33 -16.27
N PHE A 82 -0.52 -3.37 -16.36
CA PHE A 82 0.23 -4.64 -16.41
C PHE A 82 0.12 -5.49 -15.14
N ARG A 83 -0.33 -4.91 -14.04
CA ARG A 83 -0.44 -5.56 -12.73
C ARG A 83 -1.84 -6.05 -12.42
N LYS A 84 -2.80 -5.91 -13.34
CA LYS A 84 -4.13 -6.51 -13.20
C LYS A 84 -4.06 -8.04 -13.25
N PRO A 85 -4.81 -8.77 -12.39
CA PRO A 85 -5.48 -8.29 -11.19
C PRO A 85 -4.44 -8.00 -10.09
N GLY A 86 -4.45 -6.78 -9.54
CA GLY A 86 -3.48 -6.39 -8.53
C GLY A 86 -3.18 -4.89 -8.51
N GLY A 87 -2.07 -4.56 -7.88
CA GLY A 87 -1.55 -3.22 -7.74
C GLY A 87 -0.04 -3.22 -7.53
N GLY A 88 0.47 -2.09 -7.07
CA GLY A 88 1.87 -1.97 -6.69
C GLY A 88 2.11 -0.88 -5.64
N PHE A 89 3.15 -1.08 -4.85
CA PHE A 89 3.60 -0.07 -3.89
C PHE A 89 4.15 1.17 -4.61
N GLU A 90 4.05 2.33 -3.95
CA GLU A 90 4.59 3.60 -4.43
C GLU A 90 6.04 3.47 -4.94
N PHE A 91 6.92 2.75 -4.22
CA PHE A 91 8.31 2.59 -4.64
C PHE A 91 8.47 1.87 -6.00
N GLN A 92 7.56 0.96 -6.34
CA GLN A 92 7.64 0.20 -7.61
C GLN A 92 7.27 1.10 -8.80
N LEU A 93 6.25 1.95 -8.64
CA LEU A 93 5.86 2.97 -9.62
C LEU A 93 7.00 3.96 -9.88
N TYR A 94 7.63 4.47 -8.82
CA TYR A 94 8.77 5.37 -8.95
C TYR A 94 9.93 4.70 -9.66
N ARG A 95 10.26 3.46 -9.27
CA ARG A 95 11.35 2.71 -9.88
C ARG A 95 11.06 2.42 -11.36
N PHE A 96 9.82 2.08 -11.70
CA PHE A 96 9.38 1.90 -13.08
C PHE A 96 9.59 3.17 -13.92
N LEU A 97 9.18 4.33 -13.42
CA LEU A 97 9.42 5.59 -14.11
C LEU A 97 10.91 5.89 -14.27
N HIS A 98 11.71 5.70 -13.23
CA HIS A 98 13.15 5.97 -13.31
C HIS A 98 13.91 5.03 -14.27
N GLU A 99 13.39 3.84 -14.54
CA GLU A 99 14.02 2.88 -15.47
C GLU A 99 13.54 3.04 -16.91
N ASN A 100 12.31 3.54 -17.14
CA ASN A 100 11.70 3.54 -18.48
C ASN A 100 11.38 4.94 -19.03
N TYR A 101 11.37 5.97 -18.19
CA TYR A 101 11.16 7.35 -18.64
C TYR A 101 12.49 7.98 -19.07
N LYS A 102 12.47 8.73 -20.18
CA LYS A 102 13.69 9.31 -20.79
C LYS A 102 14.48 10.21 -19.83
N LYS A 103 13.78 10.93 -18.94
CA LYS A 103 14.35 11.78 -17.91
C LYS A 103 14.10 11.15 -16.54
N ILE A 104 14.92 11.43 -15.54
CA ILE A 104 14.63 11.07 -14.15
C ILE A 104 13.68 12.13 -13.59
N PRO A 105 12.37 11.86 -13.43
CA PRO A 105 11.44 12.85 -12.90
C PRO A 105 11.73 13.16 -11.43
N LYS A 106 11.39 14.37 -10.99
CA LYS A 106 11.48 14.72 -9.56
C LYS A 106 10.36 14.02 -8.80
N GLY A 107 10.58 13.71 -7.52
CA GLY A 107 9.57 13.03 -6.70
C GLY A 107 8.25 13.80 -6.60
N LYS A 108 8.28 15.14 -6.65
CA LYS A 108 7.08 15.99 -6.66
C LYS A 108 6.26 15.79 -7.94
N GLU A 109 6.90 15.76 -9.10
CA GLU A 109 6.24 15.55 -10.40
C GLU A 109 5.53 14.19 -10.46
N ILE A 110 6.15 13.13 -9.90
CA ILE A 110 5.54 11.80 -9.85
C ILE A 110 4.30 11.81 -8.94
N ARG A 111 4.37 12.50 -7.79
CA ARG A 111 3.21 12.61 -6.88
C ARG A 111 2.07 13.38 -7.52
N GLU A 112 2.35 14.49 -8.18
CA GLU A 112 1.33 15.27 -8.89
C GLU A 112 0.67 14.43 -10.00
N ALA A 113 1.46 13.65 -10.75
CA ALA A 113 0.94 12.74 -11.76
C ALA A 113 0.05 11.63 -11.16
N LEU A 114 0.44 11.05 -10.03
CA LEU A 114 -0.36 10.05 -9.32
C LEU A 114 -1.65 10.65 -8.77
N LEU A 115 -1.59 11.85 -8.18
CA LEU A 115 -2.78 12.57 -7.69
C LEU A 115 -3.76 12.87 -8.82
N ARG A 116 -3.29 13.28 -10.00
CA ARG A 116 -4.17 13.46 -11.17
C ARG A 116 -4.87 12.16 -11.56
N LEU A 117 -4.14 11.04 -11.60
CA LEU A 117 -4.72 9.74 -11.91
C LEU A 117 -5.77 9.31 -10.87
N GLU A 118 -5.54 9.63 -9.59
CA GLU A 118 -6.46 9.39 -8.48
C GLU A 118 -7.73 10.25 -8.58
N VAL A 119 -7.59 11.57 -8.78
CA VAL A 119 -8.72 12.50 -8.92
C VAL A 119 -9.64 12.14 -10.10
N HIS A 120 -9.09 11.59 -11.18
CA HIS A 120 -9.88 11.16 -12.35
C HIS A 120 -10.32 9.68 -12.29
N GLY A 121 -10.15 9.02 -11.15
CA GLY A 121 -10.65 7.65 -10.92
C GLY A 121 -9.91 6.55 -11.68
N TYR A 122 -8.78 6.83 -12.32
CA TYR A 122 -7.97 5.81 -13.01
C TYR A 122 -7.22 4.92 -12.03
N THR A 123 -6.94 5.42 -10.82
CA THR A 123 -6.19 4.71 -9.79
C THR A 123 -6.83 4.89 -8.44
N GLU A 124 -6.89 3.81 -7.67
CA GLU A 124 -7.31 3.83 -6.27
C GLU A 124 -6.09 3.67 -5.37
N VAL A 125 -6.11 4.35 -4.22
CA VAL A 125 -5.01 4.34 -3.26
C VAL A 125 -5.50 3.75 -1.96
N LYS A 126 -4.81 2.70 -1.51
CA LYS A 126 -4.99 2.12 -0.18
C LYS A 126 -3.77 2.42 0.67
N GLU A 127 -4.00 2.75 1.94
CA GLU A 127 -2.91 2.77 2.91
C GLU A 127 -2.45 1.35 3.20
N THR A 128 -1.14 1.16 3.25
CA THR A 128 -0.57 -0.14 3.61
C THR A 128 -0.75 -0.41 5.09
N PRO A 129 -1.26 -1.60 5.49
CA PRO A 129 -1.34 -2.01 6.89
C PRO A 129 -0.02 -1.81 7.64
N ASN A 130 -0.12 -1.35 8.89
CA ASN A 130 1.03 -1.00 9.71
C ASN A 130 2.02 -2.16 9.89
N GLU A 131 1.53 -3.40 9.96
CA GLU A 131 2.36 -4.59 10.08
C GLU A 131 3.22 -4.83 8.83
N ILE A 132 2.59 -4.80 7.64
CA ILE A 132 3.27 -4.94 6.35
C ILE A 132 4.30 -3.81 6.19
N ARG A 133 3.90 -2.59 6.52
CA ARG A 133 4.75 -1.40 6.43
C ARG A 133 5.98 -1.53 7.32
N LYS A 134 5.82 -1.88 8.61
CA LYS A 134 6.94 -2.10 9.54
C LYS A 134 7.86 -3.22 9.04
N ARG A 135 7.31 -4.34 8.54
CA ARG A 135 8.11 -5.44 7.95
C ARG A 135 9.01 -4.95 6.81
N MET A 136 8.48 -4.13 5.91
CA MET A 136 9.25 -3.56 4.79
C MET A 136 10.26 -2.48 5.23
N GLU A 137 9.86 -1.58 6.11
CA GLU A 137 10.72 -0.50 6.63
C GLU A 137 11.91 -1.06 7.43
N ASN A 138 11.71 -2.15 8.19
CA ASN A 138 12.78 -2.85 8.92
C ASN A 138 13.86 -3.44 7.99
N LYS A 139 13.49 -3.83 6.77
CA LYS A 139 14.45 -4.25 5.74
C LYS A 139 15.05 -3.05 4.98
N GLY A 140 14.71 -1.82 5.36
CA GLY A 140 15.23 -0.58 4.80
C GLY A 140 14.62 -0.23 3.44
N ILE A 141 13.40 -0.70 3.17
CA ILE A 141 12.64 -0.36 1.97
C ILE A 141 11.85 0.92 2.27
N GLN A 142 11.96 1.91 1.38
CA GLN A 142 11.31 3.21 1.53
C GLN A 142 10.10 3.32 0.60
N LYS A 143 9.22 4.30 0.87
CA LYS A 143 8.00 4.57 0.08
C LYS A 143 7.06 3.37 -0.01
N CYS A 144 6.77 2.81 1.15
CA CYS A 144 5.88 1.66 1.32
C CYS A 144 4.58 2.04 2.03
N ARG A 145 4.16 3.32 1.99
CA ARG A 145 2.97 3.81 2.71
C ARG A 145 1.68 3.66 1.91
N ARG A 146 1.80 3.76 0.59
CA ARG A 146 0.68 3.78 -0.34
C ARG A 146 0.80 2.59 -1.29
N PHE A 147 -0.31 1.91 -1.47
CA PHE A 147 -0.50 0.87 -2.45
C PHE A 147 -1.49 1.39 -3.50
N TYR A 148 -1.11 1.31 -4.76
CA TYR A 148 -1.90 1.83 -5.87
C TYR A 148 -2.47 0.66 -6.66
N GLU A 149 -3.77 0.73 -6.90
CA GLU A 149 -4.52 -0.21 -7.72
C GLU A 149 -5.15 0.53 -8.90
N THR A 150 -5.70 -0.22 -9.85
CA THR A 150 -6.50 0.37 -10.92
C THR A 150 -7.88 0.70 -10.40
N GLY A 151 -8.34 1.94 -10.59
CA GLY A 151 -9.62 2.39 -10.08
C GLY A 151 -10.81 2.05 -10.98
N LYS A 152 -11.97 2.65 -10.64
CA LYS A 152 -13.24 2.54 -11.36
C LYS A 152 -13.12 2.88 -12.86
N THR A 153 -12.31 3.89 -13.23
CA THR A 153 -12.12 4.31 -14.62
C THR A 153 -11.15 3.37 -15.36
N ASN A 154 -11.60 2.84 -16.51
CA ASN A 154 -10.79 1.93 -17.32
C ASN A 154 -9.59 2.63 -17.97
N ILE A 155 -8.39 2.13 -17.68
CA ILE A 155 -7.15 2.57 -18.35
C ILE A 155 -7.11 2.00 -19.78
N PRO A 156 -6.85 2.82 -20.83
CA PRO A 156 -6.68 2.36 -22.21
C PRO A 156 -5.33 1.65 -22.43
N GLY A 157 -5.09 0.57 -21.71
CA GLY A 157 -3.78 -0.08 -21.58
C GLY A 157 -3.24 -0.67 -22.89
N ARG A 158 -4.11 -1.23 -23.76
CA ARG A 158 -3.69 -1.76 -25.07
C ARG A 158 -3.10 -0.68 -25.97
N GLU A 159 -3.73 0.49 -26.02
CA GLU A 159 -3.24 1.62 -26.82
C GLU A 159 -1.94 2.18 -26.26
N LEU A 160 -1.86 2.34 -24.94
CA LEU A 160 -0.64 2.78 -24.26
C LEU A 160 0.50 1.79 -24.49
N PHE A 161 0.23 0.48 -24.39
CA PHE A 161 1.21 -0.55 -24.63
C PHE A 161 1.73 -0.50 -26.07
N ASN A 162 0.84 -0.45 -27.06
CA ASN A 162 1.25 -0.42 -28.47
C ASN A 162 2.15 0.80 -28.78
N LYS A 163 1.84 1.97 -28.21
CA LYS A 163 2.63 3.19 -28.41
C LYS A 163 3.94 3.21 -27.61
N LEU A 164 4.02 2.48 -26.50
CA LEU A 164 5.16 2.54 -25.57
C LEU A 164 6.00 1.26 -25.50
N LYS A 165 5.61 0.17 -26.17
CA LYS A 165 6.26 -1.16 -26.12
C LYS A 165 7.77 -1.10 -26.39
N SER A 166 8.22 -0.23 -27.30
CA SER A 166 9.64 -0.06 -27.63
C SER A 166 10.45 0.66 -26.54
N LYS A 167 9.79 1.31 -25.58
CA LYS A 167 10.41 2.16 -24.54
C LYS A 167 10.36 1.54 -23.14
N ILE A 168 9.57 0.50 -22.93
CA ILE A 168 9.42 -0.16 -21.62
C ILE A 168 10.12 -1.50 -21.58
N THR A 169 10.78 -1.75 -20.46
CA THR A 169 11.13 -3.09 -19.99
C THR A 169 10.04 -3.56 -19.02
N THR A 170 9.44 -4.73 -19.22
CA THR A 170 8.46 -5.26 -18.26
C THR A 170 9.18 -5.97 -17.11
N GLY A 171 8.71 -5.80 -15.88
CA GLY A 171 9.36 -6.37 -14.70
C GLY A 171 8.60 -6.16 -13.41
N ALA A 172 9.07 -6.79 -12.33
CA ALA A 172 8.42 -6.71 -11.02
C ALA A 172 8.76 -5.44 -10.20
N TYR A 173 9.77 -4.67 -10.63
CA TYR A 173 10.20 -3.41 -10.00
C TYR A 173 10.41 -3.41 -8.48
N LEU A 174 10.67 -4.59 -7.87
CA LEU A 174 11.03 -4.73 -6.45
C LEU A 174 12.22 -3.84 -6.07
N ALA A 175 12.22 -3.29 -4.86
CA ALA A 175 13.32 -2.48 -4.36
C ALA A 175 14.65 -3.24 -4.50
N PRO A 176 15.70 -2.63 -5.06
CA PRO A 176 16.98 -3.28 -5.24
C PRO A 176 17.71 -3.43 -3.89
N LEU A 177 18.35 -4.57 -3.68
CA LEU A 177 19.26 -4.75 -2.54
C LEU A 177 20.67 -4.23 -2.89
N PRO A 178 21.11 -3.07 -2.37
CA PRO A 178 22.47 -2.59 -2.55
C PRO A 178 23.47 -3.43 -1.75
N ARG A 179 24.68 -3.58 -2.30
CA ARG A 179 25.81 -4.23 -1.60
C ARG A 179 26.06 -3.69 -0.20
N LYS A 180 26.05 -2.36 -0.04
CA LYS A 180 26.30 -1.71 1.27
C LYS A 180 25.28 -2.13 2.33
N LYS A 181 24.00 -2.30 1.97
CA LYS A 181 22.97 -2.76 2.94
C LYS A 181 23.18 -4.24 3.30
N LEU A 182 23.46 -5.09 2.31
CA LEU A 182 23.70 -6.52 2.54
C LEU A 182 24.93 -6.76 3.43
N VAL A 183 25.98 -5.93 3.30
CA VAL A 183 27.16 -6.03 4.17
C VAL A 183 26.79 -5.64 5.60
N LYS A 184 26.12 -4.50 5.79
CA LYS A 184 25.70 -4.02 7.12
C LYS A 184 24.70 -4.92 7.84
N SER A 185 23.86 -5.66 7.11
CA SER A 185 22.88 -6.57 7.73
C SER A 185 23.51 -7.81 8.34
N LEU A 186 24.74 -8.16 7.96
CA LEU A 186 25.41 -9.35 8.44
C LEU A 186 26.35 -8.99 9.60
N LYS A 187 26.23 -9.71 10.73
CA LYS A 187 27.14 -9.62 11.87
C LYS A 187 28.50 -10.29 11.55
N ALA A 188 29.24 -9.74 10.59
CA ALA A 188 30.53 -10.25 10.16
C ALA A 188 31.42 -9.11 9.62
N PRO A 189 32.76 -9.25 9.65
CA PRO A 189 33.67 -8.24 9.11
C PRO A 189 33.40 -7.91 7.64
N ASP A 190 33.34 -6.62 7.31
CA ASP A 190 33.01 -6.12 5.97
C ASP A 190 33.85 -6.75 4.86
N HIS A 191 35.16 -6.94 5.08
CA HIS A 191 36.07 -7.49 4.10
C HIS A 191 35.75 -8.96 3.76
N LEU A 192 35.38 -9.78 4.76
CA LEU A 192 35.00 -11.18 4.56
C LEU A 192 33.67 -11.30 3.80
N VAL A 193 32.67 -10.49 4.17
CA VAL A 193 31.38 -10.46 3.47
C VAL A 193 31.59 -10.03 2.01
N ASN A 194 32.43 -9.02 1.79
CA ASN A 194 32.75 -8.53 0.46
C ASN A 194 33.47 -9.58 -0.40
N LYS A 195 34.36 -10.38 0.19
CA LYS A 195 35.02 -11.52 -0.47
C LYS A 195 33.98 -12.58 -0.84
N ALA A 196 33.15 -13.02 0.11
CA ALA A 196 32.09 -13.99 -0.12
C ALA A 196 31.10 -13.56 -1.22
N ILE A 197 30.69 -12.28 -1.25
CA ILE A 197 29.83 -11.75 -2.31
C ILE A 197 30.50 -11.86 -3.69
N ARG A 198 31.80 -11.58 -3.80
CA ARG A 198 32.55 -11.71 -5.07
C ARG A 198 32.59 -13.17 -5.51
N ASP A 199 32.92 -14.08 -4.61
CA ASP A 199 33.04 -15.51 -4.91
C ASP A 199 31.68 -16.11 -5.29
N LEU A 200 30.60 -15.77 -4.57
CA LEU A 200 29.24 -16.17 -4.91
C LEU A 200 28.77 -15.59 -6.25
N THR A 201 29.24 -14.41 -6.64
CA THR A 201 28.94 -13.83 -7.96
C THR A 201 29.70 -14.58 -9.06
N ARG A 202 30.98 -14.92 -8.85
CA ARG A 202 31.79 -15.74 -9.76
C ARG A 202 31.21 -17.14 -9.96
N LYS A 203 30.80 -17.79 -8.86
CA LYS A 203 30.15 -19.11 -8.86
C LYS A 203 28.71 -19.09 -9.40
N GLY A 204 28.16 -17.92 -9.75
CA GLY A 204 26.82 -17.76 -10.31
C GLY A 204 25.66 -17.92 -9.31
N TYR A 205 25.92 -17.92 -8.00
CA TYR A 205 24.88 -17.94 -6.96
C TYR A 205 24.18 -16.59 -6.81
N LEU A 206 24.93 -15.51 -6.99
CA LEU A 206 24.43 -14.14 -6.99
C LEU A 206 24.59 -13.52 -8.37
N SER A 207 23.67 -12.61 -8.71
CA SER A 207 23.78 -11.75 -9.88
C SER A 207 23.89 -10.29 -9.46
N GLN A 208 24.66 -9.54 -10.22
CA GLN A 208 24.89 -8.12 -9.98
C GLN A 208 24.57 -7.34 -11.25
N ARG A 209 23.72 -6.33 -11.14
CA ARG A 209 23.37 -5.43 -12.24
C ARG A 209 23.14 -4.01 -11.71
N ASN A 210 23.50 -3.01 -12.50
CA ASN A 210 23.15 -1.62 -12.20
C ASN A 210 21.68 -1.38 -12.56
N VAL A 211 20.93 -0.86 -11.61
CA VAL A 211 19.50 -0.56 -11.74
C VAL A 211 19.22 0.77 -11.05
N LYS A 212 18.05 1.38 -11.29
CA LYS A 212 17.63 2.56 -10.54
C LYS A 212 16.87 2.13 -9.30
N ASP A 213 17.05 2.89 -8.21
CA ASP A 213 16.22 2.79 -7.01
C ASP A 213 14.99 3.72 -7.12
N SER A 214 14.06 3.66 -6.16
CA SER A 214 12.86 4.52 -6.10
C SER A 214 13.15 6.03 -5.95
N LEU A 215 14.41 6.39 -5.68
CA LEU A 215 14.92 7.76 -5.64
C LEU A 215 15.65 8.17 -6.92
N GLY A 216 15.70 7.31 -7.95
CA GLY A 216 16.40 7.58 -9.21
C GLY A 216 17.93 7.42 -9.16
N ARG A 217 18.47 7.02 -8.01
CA ARG A 217 19.91 6.74 -7.82
C ARG A 217 20.27 5.41 -8.48
N THR A 218 21.41 5.37 -9.15
CA THR A 218 21.94 4.11 -9.70
C THR A 218 22.52 3.25 -8.58
N VAL A 219 22.03 2.02 -8.45
CA VAL A 219 22.42 1.07 -7.41
C VAL A 219 22.83 -0.25 -8.05
N ARG A 220 23.93 -0.83 -7.56
CA ARG A 220 24.34 -2.19 -7.92
C ARG A 220 23.49 -3.19 -7.14
N LYS A 221 22.41 -3.64 -7.77
CA LYS A 221 21.48 -4.64 -7.23
C LYS A 221 22.16 -5.99 -7.15
N ILE A 222 22.05 -6.63 -5.99
CA ILE A 222 22.41 -8.03 -5.76
C ILE A 222 21.13 -8.85 -5.76
N LYS A 223 21.03 -9.87 -6.62
CA LYS A 223 19.88 -10.78 -6.65
C LYS A 223 20.34 -12.25 -6.59
N PRO A 224 19.78 -13.08 -5.68
CA PRO A 224 20.09 -14.51 -5.65
C PRO A 224 19.54 -15.20 -6.91
N LYS A 225 20.37 -16.05 -7.52
CA LYS A 225 20.04 -16.89 -8.68
C LYS A 225 19.85 -18.36 -8.32
N ARG A 226 20.71 -18.90 -7.46
CA ARG A 226 20.72 -20.33 -7.08
C ARG A 226 20.36 -20.53 -5.62
N SER A 227 19.97 -21.76 -5.29
CA SER A 227 19.65 -22.18 -3.92
C SER A 227 20.91 -22.30 -3.06
N PRO A 228 20.86 -21.90 -1.78
CA PRO A 228 22.01 -21.99 -0.87
C PRO A 228 22.29 -23.42 -0.37
N ARG A 229 21.66 -24.46 -0.92
CA ARG A 229 21.74 -25.86 -0.41
C ARG A 229 23.18 -26.42 -0.39
N ARG A 230 24.06 -26.00 -1.29
CA ARG A 230 25.44 -26.51 -1.44
C ARG A 230 26.52 -25.59 -0.86
N ILE A 231 26.14 -24.51 -0.18
CA ILE A 231 27.07 -23.55 0.42
C ILE A 231 26.92 -23.57 1.94
N THR A 232 28.02 -23.32 2.65
CA THR A 232 28.08 -23.37 4.11
C THR A 232 28.59 -22.04 4.68
N GLY A 233 28.45 -21.86 6.00
CA GLY A 233 28.99 -20.70 6.72
C GLY A 233 28.48 -19.35 6.21
N LEU A 234 29.41 -18.41 6.00
CA LEU A 234 29.10 -17.03 5.63
C LEU A 234 28.42 -16.91 4.26
N GLU A 235 28.86 -17.72 3.28
CA GLU A 235 28.27 -17.73 1.94
C GLU A 235 26.77 -18.06 2.00
N LYS A 236 26.40 -19.08 2.79
CA LYS A 236 25.00 -19.47 3.02
C LYS A 236 24.19 -18.32 3.61
N ARG A 237 24.73 -17.63 4.61
CA ARG A 237 24.08 -16.48 5.27
C ARG A 237 23.85 -15.34 4.28
N VAL A 238 24.85 -14.99 3.46
CA VAL A 238 24.73 -13.94 2.43
C VAL A 238 23.59 -14.23 1.46
N VAL A 239 23.51 -15.45 0.93
CA VAL A 239 22.45 -15.82 -0.02
C VAL A 239 21.08 -15.86 0.65
N LYS A 240 21.01 -16.36 1.90
CA LYS A 240 19.77 -16.41 2.69
C LYS A 240 19.23 -15.01 2.93
N GLU A 241 20.06 -14.08 3.41
CA GLU A 241 19.66 -12.71 3.71
C GLU A 241 19.20 -11.96 2.45
N ALA A 242 19.94 -12.14 1.34
CA ALA A 242 19.54 -11.57 0.06
C ALA A 242 18.21 -12.13 -0.45
N ARG A 243 17.92 -13.41 -0.20
CA ARG A 243 16.65 -14.05 -0.56
C ARG A 243 15.51 -13.55 0.31
N GLU A 244 15.71 -13.51 1.63
CA GLU A 244 14.73 -13.01 2.60
C GLU A 244 14.31 -11.58 2.26
N PHE A 245 15.24 -10.70 1.87
CA PHE A 245 14.93 -9.33 1.45
C PHE A 245 13.94 -9.25 0.28
N TYR A 246 14.03 -10.14 -0.71
CA TYR A 246 13.08 -10.17 -1.83
C TYR A 246 11.82 -10.93 -1.50
N ASN A 247 11.89 -11.96 -0.62
CA ASN A 247 10.72 -12.69 -0.18
C ASN A 247 9.79 -11.79 0.63
N VAL A 248 10.31 -10.97 1.55
CA VAL A 248 9.49 -9.99 2.29
C VAL A 248 8.69 -9.11 1.34
N GLN A 249 9.32 -8.61 0.28
CA GLN A 249 8.62 -7.77 -0.70
C GLN A 249 7.56 -8.51 -1.52
N LYS A 250 7.80 -9.79 -1.82
CA LYS A 250 6.84 -10.61 -2.56
C LYS A 250 5.65 -10.94 -1.69
N ASN A 251 5.90 -11.51 -0.51
CA ASN A 251 4.87 -11.82 0.45
C ASN A 251 4.04 -10.58 0.80
N SER A 252 4.67 -9.41 1.00
CA SER A 252 3.92 -8.17 1.22
C SER A 252 3.07 -7.72 0.03
N LEU A 253 3.46 -8.06 -1.22
CA LEU A 253 2.60 -7.82 -2.39
C LEU A 253 1.44 -8.81 -2.42
N ASP A 254 1.72 -10.07 -2.12
CA ASP A 254 0.73 -11.15 -2.10
C ASP A 254 -0.31 -10.87 -1.00
N ASP A 255 0.12 -10.52 0.23
CA ASP A 255 -0.73 -10.12 1.37
C ASP A 255 -1.69 -8.96 0.96
N MET A 256 -1.19 -7.91 0.30
CA MET A 256 -2.00 -6.77 -0.16
C MET A 256 -2.99 -7.13 -1.28
N GLN A 257 -2.74 -8.22 -2.01
CA GLN A 257 -3.56 -8.69 -3.12
C GLN A 257 -4.58 -9.75 -2.68
N GLU A 258 -4.29 -10.49 -1.62
CA GLU A 258 -5.20 -11.47 -1.00
C GLU A 258 -6.28 -10.80 -0.15
N GLU A 259 -6.04 -9.60 0.41
CA GLU A 259 -7.06 -8.76 1.09
C GLU A 259 -8.15 -8.20 0.14
N ARG A 260 -8.41 -8.87 -0.99
CA ARG A 260 -9.49 -8.52 -1.91
C ARG A 260 -10.76 -9.27 -1.48
N PRO A 261 -11.91 -8.59 -1.32
CA PRO A 261 -13.19 -9.25 -1.13
C PRO A 261 -13.57 -10.14 -2.31
#